data_AF-A0AAU9XVM1-F1
#
_entry.id   AF-A0AAU9XVM1-F1
#
_cell.length_a   1.000
_cell.length_b   1.000
_cell.length_c   1.000
_cell.angle_alpha   90.00
_cell.angle_beta   90.00
_cell.angle_gamma   90.00
#
_symmetry.space_group_name_H-M   'P 1'
#
loop_
_entity.id
_entity.type
_entity.pdbx_description
1 polymer ?
#
loop_
_entity_poly.entity_id
_entity_poly.type
_entity_poly.pdbx_seq_one_letter_code
_entity_poly.pdbx_strand_id
1 'polypeptide(L)'
;MNVLTDLFASAVQLYPGQMFPVLYIFYFSSLIPLRMAISLQCEPAEQSESGKALKGHIFKSKRVQDPYECRMFCYSELTCQSYNYVKTGKLCELNNRTKEARPEDFVRDETRFYVRRWKNRVSLGSVPEMPAESCGEIKASEQGMSVSGRYWLEPQKTKMKSKNFLVYCDMVSKDGAWTLLARFSNSDTKNWMDDSGDWWYDSAQGAGKTADPSYSADMISPAFWLVSGRELKITRNDDSGHTPLLQTTGNCLSGKTFRSKITSYGDFRNGSVWSNGECLGKCKVKYGGQYLTTEGFGQASCSGDLQGADEVGFWCNEGWSGSVIMIGGGGTGCSGADHGIGTTVAKLASFKIKEDNRREFDFSNDVWGSITKSYSLNLWIR
;
A
#
# COMPACT_ATOMS: atom_id res chain seq x y z
N MET A 1 -45.31 21.42 38.45
CA MET A 1 -45.17 19.95 38.36
C MET A 1 -43.80 19.57 38.89
N ASN A 2 -43.80 18.82 40.00
CA ASN A 2 -42.84 17.83 40.50
C ASN A 2 -41.33 18.00 40.17
N VAL A 3 -40.44 18.30 41.12
CA VAL A 3 -39.92 17.50 42.27
C VAL A 3 -38.56 16.85 41.94
N LEU A 4 -37.56 17.22 42.76
CA LEU A 4 -36.32 16.54 43.18
C LEU A 4 -35.24 16.17 42.15
N THR A 5 -34.00 16.56 42.46
CA THR A 5 -32.90 15.60 42.66
C THR A 5 -31.91 16.15 43.69
N ASP A 6 -31.61 15.30 44.68
CA ASP A 6 -30.79 15.53 45.86
C ASP A 6 -29.29 15.65 45.54
N LEU A 7 -28.57 16.43 46.35
CA LEU A 7 -27.11 16.32 46.48
C LEU A 7 -26.79 16.06 47.96
N PHE A 8 -26.24 14.87 48.18
CA PHE A 8 -25.92 14.27 49.48
C PHE A 8 -24.99 15.15 50.32
N ALA A 9 -25.42 15.45 51.54
CA ALA A 9 -24.53 15.85 52.63
C ALA A 9 -24.06 14.58 53.35
N SER A 10 -22.74 14.38 53.47
CA SER A 10 -22.16 13.42 54.41
C SER A 10 -21.39 14.20 55.47
N ALA A 11 -21.88 14.12 56.71
CA ALA A 11 -21.18 14.61 57.89
C ALA A 11 -20.21 13.53 58.38
N VAL A 12 -18.97 13.92 58.67
CA VAL A 12 -18.09 13.15 59.57
C VAL A 12 -17.71 14.07 60.72
N GLN A 13 -18.00 13.59 61.92
CA GLN A 13 -17.90 14.29 63.18
C GLN A 13 -16.63 13.82 63.89
N LEU A 14 -15.72 14.74 64.22
CA LEU A 14 -14.68 14.53 65.23
C LEU A 14 -14.86 15.64 66.28
N TYR A 15 -15.08 15.19 67.52
CA TYR A 15 -15.39 15.85 68.80
C TYR A 15 -14.84 17.28 69.11
N PRO A 16 -15.38 17.97 70.14
CA PRO A 16 -15.84 19.36 70.06
C PRO A 16 -14.98 20.37 70.82
N GLY A 17 -15.04 21.63 70.41
CA GLY A 17 -14.73 22.77 71.28
C GLY A 17 -14.11 23.97 70.58
N GLN A 18 -14.92 25.02 70.41
CA GLN A 18 -14.56 26.40 70.06
C GLN A 18 -14.35 26.74 68.57
N MET A 19 -15.36 27.41 68.01
CA MET A 19 -15.33 28.15 66.75
C MET A 19 -14.64 29.51 66.94
N PHE A 20 -13.75 29.88 66.00
CA PHE A 20 -13.46 31.28 65.68
C PHE A 20 -13.66 31.51 64.18
N PRO A 21 -14.32 32.60 63.76
CA PRO A 21 -14.64 32.82 62.35
C PRO A 21 -13.41 33.36 61.62
N VAL A 22 -12.98 32.69 60.54
CA VAL A 22 -12.01 33.26 59.61
C VAL A 22 -12.74 33.58 58.31
N LEU A 23 -13.07 34.86 58.11
CA LEU A 23 -13.49 35.38 56.82
C LEU A 23 -12.27 35.41 55.88
N TYR A 24 -12.20 34.47 54.93
CA TYR A 24 -11.27 34.57 53.80
C TYR A 24 -11.98 35.25 52.63
N ILE A 25 -11.62 36.50 52.36
CA ILE A 25 -12.02 37.24 51.16
C ILE A 25 -11.10 36.78 50.02
N PHE A 26 -11.61 35.94 49.12
CA PHE A 26 -10.90 35.59 47.88
C PHE A 26 -11.10 36.70 46.84
N TYR A 27 -10.10 37.56 46.69
CA TYR A 27 -9.98 38.52 45.59
C TYR A 27 -9.62 37.76 44.31
N PHE A 28 -10.63 37.31 43.55
CA PHE A 28 -10.41 36.80 42.19
C PHE A 28 -10.18 37.99 41.24
N SER A 29 -8.91 38.33 41.01
CA SER A 29 -8.53 39.19 39.88
C SER A 29 -8.83 38.44 38.59
N SER A 30 -9.94 38.82 37.95
CA SER A 30 -10.37 38.36 36.63
C SER A 30 -9.37 38.80 35.55
N LEU A 31 -8.26 38.07 35.41
CA LEU A 31 -7.44 38.08 34.20
C LEU A 31 -8.12 37.22 33.14
N ILE A 32 -9.17 37.75 32.51
CA ILE A 32 -9.68 37.19 31.26
C ILE A 32 -8.73 37.68 30.17
N PRO A 33 -7.91 36.81 29.54
CA PRO A 33 -7.17 37.23 28.36
C PRO A 33 -8.18 37.56 27.26
N LEU A 34 -8.19 38.84 26.85
CA LEU A 34 -8.88 39.31 25.66
C LEU A 34 -8.34 38.50 24.49
N ARG A 35 -9.07 37.48 24.03
CA ARG A 35 -8.72 36.77 22.80
C ARG A 35 -8.84 37.77 21.66
N MET A 36 -7.71 38.35 21.26
CA MET A 36 -7.60 38.92 19.93
C MET A 36 -7.96 37.80 18.96
N ALA A 37 -9.06 37.98 18.22
CA ALA A 37 -9.40 37.12 17.11
C ALA A 37 -8.27 37.24 16.08
N ILE A 38 -7.38 36.24 16.07
CA ILE A 38 -6.34 36.13 15.07
C ILE A 38 -7.02 35.73 13.76
N SER A 39 -6.97 36.68 12.83
CA SER A 39 -7.14 36.57 11.38
C SER A 39 -8.33 35.76 10.85
N LEU A 40 -9.16 36.44 10.06
CA LEU A 40 -9.70 35.85 8.84
C LEU A 40 -8.54 35.10 8.15
N GLN A 41 -8.49 33.77 8.25
CA GLN A 41 -7.59 32.98 7.41
C GLN A 41 -8.03 33.30 5.98
N CYS A 42 -7.21 34.05 5.24
CA CYS A 42 -7.33 34.09 3.80
C CYS A 42 -7.34 32.64 3.33
N GLU A 43 -8.36 32.25 2.56
CA GLU A 43 -8.30 30.97 1.86
C GLU A 43 -6.96 30.89 1.13
N PRO A 44 -6.31 29.71 1.05
CA PRO A 44 -5.06 29.58 0.30
C PRO A 44 -5.32 30.11 -1.12
N ALA A 45 -4.71 31.25 -1.45
CA ALA A 45 -4.81 31.79 -2.80
C ALA A 45 -4.29 30.70 -3.74
N GLU A 46 -5.01 30.40 -4.83
CA GLU A 46 -4.48 29.53 -5.88
C GLU A 46 -3.15 30.11 -6.34
N GLN A 47 -2.04 29.55 -5.85
CA GLN A 47 -0.73 30.10 -6.11
C GLN A 47 -0.38 29.79 -7.56
N SER A 48 -0.24 30.83 -8.36
CA SER A 48 0.26 30.71 -9.73
C SER A 48 1.79 30.66 -9.72
N GLU A 49 2.36 29.84 -10.59
CA GLU A 49 3.80 29.72 -10.80
C GLU A 49 4.14 30.21 -12.20
N SER A 50 4.62 31.45 -12.29
CA SER A 50 5.06 32.05 -13.55
C SER A 50 6.31 31.36 -14.10
N GLY A 51 6.37 31.21 -15.43
CA GLY A 51 7.51 30.60 -16.11
C GLY A 51 7.55 29.07 -15.97
N LYS A 52 6.42 28.47 -15.62
CA LYS A 52 6.26 27.03 -15.42
C LYS A 52 5.05 26.50 -16.18
N ALA A 53 5.13 25.24 -16.57
CA ALA A 53 4.03 24.50 -17.19
C ALA A 53 4.15 23.01 -16.90
N LEU A 54 3.00 22.34 -16.74
CA LEU A 54 2.92 20.89 -16.73
C LEU A 54 2.69 20.40 -18.16
N LYS A 55 3.56 19.50 -18.68
CA LYS A 55 3.47 18.97 -20.05
C LYS A 55 2.95 17.53 -20.05
N GLY A 56 2.49 17.03 -21.19
CA GLY A 56 2.02 15.64 -21.33
C GLY A 56 0.63 15.33 -20.75
N HIS A 57 0.08 16.21 -19.90
CA HIS A 57 -1.17 16.00 -19.14
C HIS A 57 -2.35 16.85 -19.62
N ILE A 58 -2.18 17.59 -20.72
CA ILE A 58 -3.21 18.49 -21.26
C ILE A 58 -4.30 17.64 -21.92
N PHE A 59 -5.54 17.75 -21.43
CA PHE A 59 -6.69 17.01 -21.99
C PHE A 59 -7.71 17.92 -22.68
N LYS A 60 -7.67 19.24 -22.41
CA LYS A 60 -8.61 20.20 -23.01
C LYS A 60 -7.99 21.59 -23.06
N SER A 61 -8.34 22.38 -24.07
CA SER A 61 -7.85 23.75 -24.22
C SER A 61 -8.93 24.70 -24.71
N LYS A 62 -8.87 25.96 -24.29
CA LYS A 62 -9.83 27.02 -24.69
C LYS A 62 -9.15 28.39 -24.69
N ARG A 63 -9.42 29.22 -25.71
CA ARG A 63 -9.03 30.64 -25.71
C ARG A 63 -9.94 31.43 -24.77
N VAL A 64 -9.36 32.33 -23.99
CA VAL A 64 -10.04 33.11 -22.96
C VAL A 64 -9.69 34.59 -23.08
N GLN A 65 -10.51 35.48 -22.53
CA GLN A 65 -10.19 36.92 -22.50
C GLN A 65 -9.33 37.29 -21.30
N ASP A 66 -9.49 36.57 -20.19
CA ASP A 66 -8.77 36.79 -18.95
C ASP A 66 -8.32 35.45 -18.29
N PRO A 67 -7.31 35.49 -17.40
CA PRO A 67 -6.88 34.33 -16.61
C PRO A 67 -7.94 33.71 -15.69
N TYR A 68 -8.94 34.47 -15.25
CA TYR A 68 -9.96 33.97 -14.33
C TYR A 68 -10.93 33.01 -15.04
N GLU A 69 -11.22 33.23 -16.32
CA GLU A 69 -11.97 32.29 -17.15
C GLU A 69 -11.33 30.89 -17.18
N CYS A 70 -10.00 30.76 -17.08
CA CYS A 70 -9.33 29.46 -16.97
C CYS A 70 -9.74 28.70 -15.72
N ARG A 71 -9.82 29.38 -14.57
CA ARG A 71 -10.28 28.78 -13.33
C ARG A 71 -11.69 28.24 -13.49
N MET A 72 -12.60 29.06 -14.02
CA MET A 72 -14.00 28.66 -14.21
C MET A 72 -14.11 27.49 -15.19
N PHE A 73 -13.31 27.50 -16.26
CA PHE A 73 -13.25 26.40 -17.21
C PHE A 73 -12.74 25.11 -16.56
N CYS A 74 -11.66 25.19 -15.78
CA CYS A 74 -11.16 24.04 -15.03
C CYS A 74 -12.21 23.51 -14.04
N TYR A 75 -12.92 24.39 -13.33
CA TYR A 75 -13.91 23.98 -12.34
C TYR A 75 -15.13 23.29 -12.96
N SER A 76 -15.47 23.63 -14.21
CA SER A 76 -16.53 22.96 -14.97
C SER A 76 -16.16 21.55 -15.44
N GLU A 77 -14.87 21.18 -15.43
CA GLU A 77 -14.41 19.85 -15.82
C GLU A 77 -14.09 19.02 -14.56
N LEU A 78 -14.73 17.86 -14.42
CA LEU A 78 -14.51 16.94 -13.30
C LEU A 78 -13.05 16.51 -13.19
N THR A 79 -12.42 16.27 -14.33
CA THR A 79 -11.06 15.72 -14.44
C THR A 79 -9.96 16.76 -14.34
N CYS A 80 -10.28 18.06 -14.31
CA CYS A 80 -9.27 19.11 -14.22
C CYS A 80 -8.63 19.16 -12.83
N GLN A 81 -7.32 18.93 -12.79
CA GLN A 81 -6.49 18.96 -11.58
C GLN A 81 -5.61 20.22 -11.51
N SER A 82 -5.20 20.75 -12.66
CA SER A 82 -4.43 21.98 -12.79
C SER A 82 -4.61 22.55 -14.19
N TYR A 83 -4.04 23.72 -14.48
CA TYR A 83 -4.00 24.26 -15.83
C TYR A 83 -2.74 25.08 -16.06
N ASN A 84 -2.32 25.16 -17.32
CA ASN A 84 -1.36 26.15 -17.78
C ASN A 84 -2.14 27.28 -18.47
N TYR A 85 -1.68 28.52 -18.27
CA TYR A 85 -2.13 29.67 -19.04
C TYR A 85 -1.01 30.16 -19.95
N VAL A 86 -1.24 30.12 -21.26
CA VAL A 86 -0.34 30.71 -22.25
C VAL A 86 -0.59 32.20 -22.31
N LYS A 87 0.41 32.99 -21.90
CA LYS A 87 0.34 34.46 -21.81
C LYS A 87 0.03 35.07 -23.17
N THR A 88 0.77 34.65 -24.19
CA THR A 88 0.58 35.08 -25.57
C THR A 88 -0.56 34.31 -26.21
N GLY A 89 -1.55 35.00 -26.75
CA GLY A 89 -2.72 34.37 -27.37
C GLY A 89 -3.81 33.92 -26.39
N LYS A 90 -3.59 34.11 -25.07
CA LYS A 90 -4.57 33.90 -24.00
C LYS A 90 -5.25 32.53 -24.07
N LEU A 91 -4.44 31.47 -24.04
CA LEU A 91 -4.92 30.10 -24.16
C LEU A 91 -4.86 29.39 -22.81
N CYS A 92 -5.97 28.77 -22.43
CA CYS A 92 -6.06 27.85 -21.32
C CYS A 92 -5.73 26.43 -21.76
N GLU A 93 -4.85 25.74 -21.03
CA GLU A 93 -4.51 24.33 -21.23
C GLU A 93 -4.82 23.57 -19.92
N LEU A 94 -5.96 22.88 -19.84
CA LEU A 94 -6.36 22.12 -18.65
C LEU A 94 -5.61 20.80 -18.57
N ASN A 95 -5.08 20.49 -17.40
CA ASN A 95 -4.36 19.26 -17.11
C ASN A 95 -5.14 18.33 -16.18
N ASN A 96 -5.03 17.02 -16.43
CA ASN A 96 -5.63 15.97 -15.60
C ASN A 96 -4.70 15.50 -14.46
N ARG A 97 -3.57 16.17 -14.25
CA ARG A 97 -2.59 15.93 -13.19
C ARG A 97 -2.11 17.23 -12.55
N THR A 98 -1.42 17.09 -11.43
CA THR A 98 -0.73 18.19 -10.75
C THR A 98 0.78 18.00 -10.84
N LYS A 99 1.54 19.08 -10.56
CA LYS A 99 3.01 19.01 -10.46
C LYS A 99 3.49 18.06 -9.36
N GLU A 100 2.71 17.85 -8.30
CA GLU A 100 3.06 16.91 -7.22
C GLU A 100 2.89 15.45 -7.67
N ALA A 101 1.90 15.17 -8.53
CA ALA A 101 1.68 13.85 -9.11
C ALA A 101 2.74 13.49 -10.18
N ARG A 102 3.19 14.50 -10.94
CA ARG A 102 4.11 14.35 -12.09
C ARG A 102 5.20 15.43 -12.07
N PRO A 103 6.12 15.39 -11.07
CA PRO A 103 7.18 16.39 -10.95
C PRO A 103 8.14 16.42 -12.14
N GLU A 104 8.35 15.28 -12.81
CA GLU A 104 9.18 15.11 -14.00
C GLU A 104 8.67 15.90 -15.21
N ASP A 105 7.35 16.13 -15.30
CA ASP A 105 6.71 16.85 -16.40
C ASP A 105 6.51 18.35 -16.09
N PHE A 106 6.88 18.78 -14.89
CA PHE A 106 6.76 20.16 -14.45
C PHE A 106 7.99 20.99 -14.85
N VAL A 107 7.93 21.52 -16.06
CA VAL A 107 9.07 22.14 -16.75
C VAL A 107 9.05 23.66 -16.70
N ARG A 108 10.20 24.27 -16.97
CA ARG A 108 10.33 25.71 -17.19
C ARG A 108 9.76 26.09 -18.57
N ASP A 109 8.88 27.08 -18.60
CA ASP A 109 8.26 27.62 -19.81
C ASP A 109 7.85 29.08 -19.57
N GLU A 110 8.68 30.04 -20.00
CA GLU A 110 8.49 31.48 -19.74
C GLU A 110 7.21 32.06 -20.35
N THR A 111 6.68 31.39 -21.38
CA THR A 111 5.47 31.81 -22.08
C THR A 111 4.19 31.48 -21.32
N ARG A 112 4.31 30.73 -20.22
CA ARG A 112 3.18 30.21 -19.43
C ARG A 112 3.25 30.60 -17.96
N PHE A 113 2.14 30.44 -17.27
CA PHE A 113 2.13 30.20 -15.83
C PHE A 113 1.26 28.98 -15.52
N TYR A 114 1.62 28.25 -14.47
CA TYR A 114 0.90 27.08 -13.99
C TYR A 114 0.02 27.44 -12.80
N VAL A 115 -1.15 26.83 -12.68
CA VAL A 115 -2.01 26.92 -11.50
C VAL A 115 -2.56 25.56 -11.13
N ARG A 116 -2.40 25.17 -9.86
CA ARG A 116 -3.06 24.00 -9.30
C ARG A 116 -4.49 24.34 -8.86
N ARG A 117 -5.44 23.44 -9.16
CA ARG A 117 -6.80 23.50 -8.61
C ARG A 117 -6.77 23.02 -7.16
N TRP A 118 -7.32 23.83 -6.25
CA TRP A 118 -7.45 23.44 -4.84
C TRP A 118 -8.89 23.12 -4.44
N LYS A 119 -9.85 23.92 -4.92
CA LYS A 119 -11.26 23.75 -4.57
C LYS A 119 -11.96 22.75 -5.46
N ASN A 120 -12.86 21.97 -4.86
CA ASN A 120 -13.72 21.00 -5.55
C ASN A 120 -12.94 20.08 -6.50
N ARG A 121 -11.66 19.79 -6.19
CA ARG A 121 -10.82 18.91 -6.99
C ARG A 121 -11.12 17.47 -6.59
N VAL A 122 -11.36 16.63 -7.57
CA VAL A 122 -11.48 15.19 -7.37
C VAL A 122 -10.10 14.63 -7.04
N SER A 123 -9.97 13.88 -5.94
CA SER A 123 -8.72 13.23 -5.58
C SER A 123 -8.36 12.15 -6.61
N LEU A 124 -7.07 12.00 -6.93
CA LEU A 124 -6.64 10.97 -7.87
C LEU A 124 -7.00 9.58 -7.34
N GLY A 125 -7.49 8.72 -8.24
CA GLY A 125 -7.94 7.37 -7.94
C GLY A 125 -9.26 7.28 -7.16
N SER A 126 -9.90 8.39 -6.78
CA SER A 126 -11.15 8.30 -6.00
C SER A 126 -12.38 7.92 -6.85
N VAL A 127 -12.31 8.13 -8.16
CA VAL A 127 -13.37 7.79 -9.13
C VAL A 127 -12.76 7.17 -10.38
N PRO A 128 -13.48 6.29 -11.11
CA PRO A 128 -12.95 5.61 -12.29
C PRO A 128 -12.60 6.57 -13.44
N GLU A 129 -13.22 7.75 -13.51
CA GLU A 129 -12.92 8.79 -14.52
C GLU A 129 -11.60 9.52 -14.25
N MET A 130 -11.06 9.38 -13.03
CA MET A 130 -9.79 9.96 -12.59
C MET A 130 -8.91 8.91 -11.91
N PRO A 131 -8.51 7.85 -12.63
CA PRO A 131 -7.60 6.86 -12.08
C PRO A 131 -6.20 7.46 -11.87
N ALA A 132 -5.40 6.81 -11.04
CA ALA A 132 -3.98 7.11 -10.87
C ALA A 132 -3.10 5.99 -11.46
N GLU A 133 -1.82 6.22 -11.69
CA GLU A 133 -0.88 5.18 -12.11
C GLU A 133 -0.38 4.34 -10.92
N SER A 134 -0.36 4.89 -9.71
CA SER A 134 0.05 4.17 -8.50
C SER A 134 -0.52 4.78 -7.22
N CYS A 135 -0.52 4.01 -6.12
CA CYS A 135 -0.83 4.56 -4.80
C CYS A 135 0.15 5.67 -4.39
N GLY A 136 1.42 5.58 -4.84
CA GLY A 136 2.44 6.61 -4.61
C GLY A 136 2.10 7.95 -5.25
N GLU A 137 1.58 7.93 -6.48
CA GLU A 137 1.10 9.14 -7.16
C GLU A 137 -0.04 9.82 -6.39
N ILE A 138 -1.02 9.03 -5.93
CA ILE A 138 -2.16 9.55 -5.16
C ILE A 138 -1.64 10.25 -3.90
N LYS A 139 -0.76 9.57 -3.15
CA LYS A 139 -0.17 10.14 -1.94
C LYS A 139 0.60 11.43 -2.23
N ALA A 140 1.32 11.50 -3.34
CA ALA A 140 2.05 12.70 -3.75
C ALA A 140 1.10 13.85 -4.13
N SER A 141 0.09 13.59 -4.97
CA SER A 141 -0.95 14.56 -5.37
C SER A 141 -1.66 15.17 -4.16
N GLU A 142 -2.01 14.34 -3.18
CA GLU A 142 -2.71 14.74 -1.97
C GLU A 142 -1.77 15.21 -0.85
N GLN A 143 -0.50 15.48 -1.17
CA GLN A 143 0.50 16.03 -0.25
C GLN A 143 0.64 15.22 1.05
N GLY A 144 0.52 13.89 0.95
CA GLY A 144 0.62 12.97 2.08
C GLY A 144 -0.64 12.87 2.95
N MET A 145 -1.72 13.62 2.64
CA MET A 145 -2.98 13.60 3.40
C MET A 145 -3.95 12.47 2.98
N SER A 146 -3.56 11.64 2.01
CA SER A 146 -4.35 10.49 1.57
C SER A 146 -4.49 9.44 2.68
N VAL A 147 -5.68 8.86 2.82
CA VAL A 147 -5.98 7.78 3.79
C VAL A 147 -5.90 6.40 3.14
N SER A 148 -5.67 5.35 3.92
CA SER A 148 -5.73 3.98 3.38
C SER A 148 -7.15 3.65 2.90
N GLY A 149 -7.27 2.93 1.79
CA GLY A 149 -8.58 2.66 1.20
C GLY A 149 -8.54 2.13 -0.22
N ARG A 150 -9.70 2.17 -0.86
CA ARG A 150 -9.90 1.67 -2.22
C ARG A 150 -9.67 2.78 -3.24
N TYR A 151 -8.84 2.50 -4.23
CA TYR A 151 -8.48 3.46 -5.27
C TYR A 151 -8.48 2.82 -6.66
N TRP A 152 -8.84 3.61 -7.66
CA TRP A 152 -8.82 3.26 -9.07
C TRP A 152 -7.44 3.55 -9.66
N LEU A 153 -6.80 2.50 -10.19
CA LEU A 153 -5.55 2.63 -10.93
C LEU A 153 -5.72 2.37 -12.42
N GLU A 154 -4.80 2.90 -13.22
CA GLU A 154 -4.68 2.65 -14.65
C GLU A 154 -3.26 2.16 -15.02
N PRO A 155 -3.12 1.27 -16.02
CA PRO A 155 -1.81 0.81 -16.48
C PRO A 155 -1.00 1.90 -17.19
N GLN A 156 0.29 2.03 -16.86
CA GLN A 156 1.18 3.05 -17.46
C GLN A 156 1.44 2.89 -18.98
N LYS A 157 1.36 1.67 -19.53
CA LYS A 157 2.02 1.33 -20.81
C LYS A 157 1.11 0.92 -21.96
N THR A 158 -0.20 1.14 -21.89
CA THR A 158 -1.05 0.74 -23.00
C THR A 158 -1.82 1.93 -23.57
N LYS A 159 -1.59 2.22 -24.85
CA LYS A 159 -2.57 2.86 -25.76
C LYS A 159 -3.88 2.05 -25.90
N MET A 160 -4.05 0.98 -25.11
CA MET A 160 -5.33 0.36 -24.88
C MET A 160 -6.06 1.24 -23.87
N LYS A 161 -7.31 1.60 -24.18
CA LYS A 161 -8.30 2.00 -23.16
C LYS A 161 -8.58 0.80 -22.24
N SER A 162 -7.56 0.31 -21.54
CA SER A 162 -7.70 -0.77 -20.58
C SER A 162 -8.47 -0.19 -19.41
N LYS A 163 -9.56 -0.85 -19.04
CA LYS A 163 -10.41 -0.44 -17.93
C LYS A 163 -9.54 -0.22 -16.70
N ASN A 164 -9.74 0.90 -16.03
CA ASN A 164 -9.26 1.11 -14.67
C ASN A 164 -9.59 -0.11 -13.79
N PHE A 165 -8.79 -0.34 -12.76
CA PHE A 165 -8.98 -1.45 -11.83
C PHE A 165 -8.92 -0.95 -10.40
N LEU A 166 -9.74 -1.54 -9.54
CA LEU A 166 -9.83 -1.16 -8.13
C LEU A 166 -8.84 -1.96 -7.30
N VAL A 167 -8.05 -1.26 -6.49
CA VAL A 167 -7.06 -1.85 -5.57
C VAL A 167 -7.22 -1.27 -4.17
N TYR A 168 -6.61 -1.93 -3.19
CA TYR A 168 -6.40 -1.32 -1.88
C TYR A 168 -5.01 -0.67 -1.81
N CYS A 169 -4.97 0.58 -1.37
CA CYS A 169 -3.74 1.30 -1.04
C CYS A 169 -3.63 1.47 0.47
N ASP A 170 -2.49 1.07 1.03
CA ASP A 170 -2.08 1.48 2.38
C ASP A 170 -1.27 2.79 2.27
N MET A 171 -1.88 3.88 2.73
CA MET A 171 -1.32 5.23 2.67
C MET A 171 -0.72 5.68 4.01
N VAL A 172 -0.92 4.95 5.10
CA VAL A 172 -0.55 5.38 6.46
C VAL A 172 0.82 4.83 6.87
N SER A 173 1.30 3.79 6.21
CA SER A 173 2.68 3.31 6.35
C SER A 173 3.70 4.46 6.31
N LYS A 174 4.59 4.48 7.30
CA LYS A 174 5.65 5.50 7.44
C LYS A 174 6.55 5.56 6.19
N ASP A 175 6.77 4.40 5.57
CA ASP A 175 7.68 4.24 4.45
C ASP A 175 6.99 4.41 3.08
N GLY A 176 5.87 5.13 2.99
CA GLY A 176 5.27 5.52 1.71
C GLY A 176 3.87 4.98 1.48
N ALA A 177 3.50 4.75 0.22
CA ALA A 177 2.20 4.22 -0.17
C ALA A 177 2.39 2.82 -0.77
N TRP A 178 1.62 1.86 -0.30
CA TRP A 178 1.74 0.46 -0.71
C TRP A 178 0.48 0.01 -1.44
N THR A 179 0.65 -0.75 -2.52
CA THR A 179 -0.44 -1.37 -3.29
C THR A 179 -0.57 -2.84 -2.94
N LEU A 180 -1.78 -3.29 -2.60
CA LEU A 180 -2.06 -4.71 -2.37
C LEU A 180 -1.98 -5.50 -3.68
N LEU A 181 -1.15 -6.55 -3.70
CA LEU A 181 -0.92 -7.39 -4.87
C LEU A 181 -1.63 -8.73 -4.80
N ALA A 182 -1.50 -9.40 -3.68
CA ALA A 182 -1.87 -10.79 -3.53
C ALA A 182 -2.15 -11.12 -2.07
N ARG A 183 -2.88 -12.21 -1.85
CA ARG A 183 -3.04 -12.83 -0.55
C ARG A 183 -2.93 -14.34 -0.66
N PHE A 184 -2.21 -14.93 0.28
CA PHE A 184 -1.99 -16.37 0.44
C PHE A 184 -2.75 -16.88 1.66
N SER A 185 -3.65 -17.83 1.47
CA SER A 185 -4.54 -18.35 2.51
C SER A 185 -4.61 -19.87 2.45
N ASN A 186 -4.26 -20.54 3.55
CA ASN A 186 -4.41 -22.00 3.66
C ASN A 186 -5.86 -22.43 3.98
N SER A 187 -6.80 -21.49 4.05
CA SER A 187 -8.19 -21.72 4.50
C SER A 187 -9.15 -22.04 3.37
N ASP A 188 -8.73 -21.88 2.12
CA ASP A 188 -9.52 -22.06 0.92
C ASP A 188 -8.85 -23.02 -0.08
N THR A 189 -9.23 -22.94 -1.35
CA THR A 189 -8.68 -23.79 -2.41
C THR A 189 -7.24 -23.40 -2.71
N LYS A 190 -6.40 -24.36 -3.07
CA LYS A 190 -4.97 -24.16 -3.37
C LYS A 190 -4.73 -23.41 -4.69
N ASN A 191 -5.11 -22.14 -4.79
CA ASN A 191 -4.99 -21.42 -6.06
C ASN A 191 -3.52 -21.09 -6.39
N TRP A 192 -2.72 -20.74 -5.37
CA TRP A 192 -1.30 -20.47 -5.58
C TRP A 192 -0.48 -21.73 -5.80
N MET A 193 -0.96 -22.87 -5.31
CA MET A 193 -0.32 -24.17 -5.48
C MET A 193 -1.09 -25.06 -6.45
N ASP A 194 -1.81 -24.47 -7.40
CA ASP A 194 -2.43 -25.23 -8.49
C ASP A 194 -1.34 -25.76 -9.45
N ASP A 195 -1.48 -27.01 -9.89
CA ASP A 195 -0.53 -27.72 -10.76
C ASP A 195 -0.19 -26.97 -12.07
N SER A 196 -1.09 -26.11 -12.55
CA SER A 196 -0.85 -25.26 -13.74
C SER A 196 0.18 -24.15 -13.49
N GLY A 197 0.30 -23.68 -12.25
CA GLY A 197 1.04 -22.48 -11.88
C GLY A 197 0.42 -21.18 -12.42
N ASP A 198 -0.82 -21.19 -12.92
CA ASP A 198 -1.43 -20.07 -13.66
C ASP A 198 -1.43 -18.75 -12.87
N TRP A 199 -1.64 -18.81 -11.56
CA TRP A 199 -1.63 -17.62 -10.70
C TRP A 199 -0.24 -16.98 -10.56
N TRP A 200 0.85 -17.70 -10.84
CA TRP A 200 2.21 -17.17 -10.88
C TRP A 200 2.65 -16.69 -12.28
N TYR A 201 1.97 -17.10 -13.35
CA TYR A 201 2.35 -16.79 -14.74
C TYR A 201 1.26 -16.10 -15.59
N ASP A 202 0.20 -16.83 -15.95
CA ASP A 202 -0.66 -16.44 -17.07
C ASP A 202 -1.99 -15.79 -16.63
N SER A 203 -2.30 -15.81 -15.33
CA SER A 203 -3.51 -15.15 -14.84
C SER A 203 -3.53 -13.67 -15.23
N ALA A 204 -4.52 -13.31 -16.04
CA ALA A 204 -4.73 -11.97 -16.58
C ALA A 204 -5.98 -11.29 -16.00
N GLN A 205 -6.64 -11.95 -15.04
CA GLN A 205 -7.84 -11.45 -14.37
C GLN A 205 -7.66 -11.52 -12.86
N GLY A 206 -8.10 -10.47 -12.16
CA GLY A 206 -8.08 -10.48 -10.71
C GLY A 206 -9.03 -11.52 -10.14
N ALA A 207 -8.62 -12.16 -9.03
CA ALA A 207 -9.44 -13.12 -8.29
C ALA A 207 -9.47 -12.75 -6.80
N GLY A 208 -10.55 -13.15 -6.12
CA GLY A 208 -10.79 -12.79 -4.72
C GLY A 208 -11.17 -11.32 -4.52
N LYS A 209 -11.13 -10.85 -3.27
CA LYS A 209 -11.54 -9.49 -2.89
C LYS A 209 -10.41 -8.47 -3.04
N THR A 210 -9.96 -8.21 -4.27
CA THR A 210 -8.72 -7.45 -4.61
C THR A 210 -8.54 -6.05 -4.00
N ALA A 211 -9.62 -5.45 -3.49
CA ALA A 211 -9.63 -4.13 -2.86
C ALA A 211 -10.01 -4.17 -1.36
N ASP A 212 -9.83 -5.32 -0.71
CA ASP A 212 -10.08 -5.48 0.72
C ASP A 212 -9.01 -6.37 1.35
N PRO A 213 -8.11 -5.84 2.21
CA PRO A 213 -6.99 -6.58 2.77
C PRO A 213 -7.38 -7.53 3.92
N SER A 214 -8.62 -7.48 4.42
CA SER A 214 -9.03 -8.18 5.65
C SER A 214 -9.54 -9.61 5.47
N TYR A 215 -9.96 -9.99 4.26
CA TYR A 215 -10.51 -11.32 3.99
C TYR A 215 -9.47 -12.43 4.22
N SER A 216 -9.91 -13.58 4.71
CA SER A 216 -9.07 -14.76 4.88
C SER A 216 -9.30 -15.77 3.74
N ALA A 217 -8.99 -15.34 2.52
CA ALA A 217 -9.10 -16.13 1.31
C ALA A 217 -8.11 -15.60 0.26
N ASP A 218 -7.63 -16.48 -0.59
CA ASP A 218 -6.72 -16.20 -1.68
C ASP A 218 -7.23 -15.05 -2.57
N MET A 219 -6.27 -14.27 -3.05
CA MET A 219 -6.52 -13.13 -3.90
C MET A 219 -5.34 -12.89 -4.81
N ILE A 220 -5.60 -12.58 -6.07
CA ILE A 220 -4.63 -11.93 -6.94
C ILE A 220 -5.23 -10.67 -7.56
N SER A 221 -4.57 -9.53 -7.37
CA SER A 221 -4.96 -8.24 -7.92
C SER A 221 -4.33 -8.04 -9.31
N PRO A 222 -4.99 -7.36 -10.26
CA PRO A 222 -4.33 -6.93 -11.49
C PRO A 222 -3.05 -6.12 -11.27
N ALA A 223 -2.92 -5.48 -10.11
CA ALA A 223 -1.68 -4.82 -9.70
C ALA A 223 -0.45 -5.75 -9.75
N PHE A 224 -0.63 -7.06 -9.57
CA PHE A 224 0.44 -8.06 -9.57
C PHE A 224 1.26 -8.05 -10.87
N TRP A 225 0.61 -7.76 -12.01
CA TRP A 225 1.25 -7.66 -13.32
C TRP A 225 1.17 -6.26 -13.97
N LEU A 226 0.46 -5.30 -13.36
CA LEU A 226 0.29 -3.94 -13.92
C LEU A 226 1.05 -2.86 -13.13
N VAL A 227 1.27 -3.05 -11.83
CA VAL A 227 1.94 -2.06 -10.98
C VAL A 227 3.40 -2.46 -10.80
N SER A 228 4.28 -1.53 -11.17
CA SER A 228 5.72 -1.68 -10.98
C SER A 228 6.15 -1.04 -9.67
N GLY A 229 7.19 -1.58 -9.05
CA GLY A 229 7.73 -1.04 -7.81
C GLY A 229 9.16 -1.48 -7.58
N ARG A 230 9.71 -1.07 -6.44
CA ARG A 230 11.11 -1.32 -6.05
C ARG A 230 11.21 -2.30 -4.89
N GLU A 231 10.20 -2.31 -4.02
CA GLU A 231 10.20 -3.11 -2.79
C GLU A 231 8.86 -3.81 -2.59
N LEU A 232 8.90 -4.90 -1.83
CA LEU A 232 7.74 -5.60 -1.33
C LEU A 232 7.71 -5.61 0.21
N LYS A 233 6.51 -5.71 0.77
CA LYS A 233 6.31 -6.08 2.18
C LYS A 233 5.26 -7.17 2.28
N ILE A 234 5.30 -7.90 3.39
CA ILE A 234 4.28 -8.90 3.74
C ILE A 234 3.67 -8.53 5.09
N THR A 235 2.34 -8.64 5.19
CA THR A 235 1.58 -8.36 6.41
C THR A 235 0.56 -9.48 6.63
N ARG A 236 -0.04 -9.56 7.82
CA ARG A 236 -1.24 -10.40 8.00
C ARG A 236 -2.51 -9.67 7.58
N ASN A 237 -3.54 -10.43 7.21
CA ASN A 237 -4.87 -9.88 6.90
C ASN A 237 -5.62 -9.40 8.15
N ASP A 238 -5.33 -9.99 9.31
CA ASP A 238 -5.99 -9.68 10.59
C ASP A 238 -5.33 -8.54 11.38
N ASP A 239 -4.28 -7.93 10.82
CA ASP A 239 -3.71 -6.68 11.31
C ASP A 239 -4.21 -5.50 10.46
N SER A 240 -5.13 -4.73 11.03
CA SER A 240 -5.70 -3.53 10.40
C SER A 240 -4.69 -2.39 10.24
N GLY A 241 -3.58 -2.41 10.99
CA GLY A 241 -2.47 -1.47 10.83
C GLY A 241 -1.52 -1.83 9.69
N HIS A 242 -1.67 -3.02 9.10
CA HIS A 242 -0.81 -3.54 8.03
C HIS A 242 0.69 -3.46 8.39
N THR A 243 1.00 -3.80 9.64
CA THR A 243 2.37 -3.78 10.17
C THR A 243 3.21 -4.76 9.36
N PRO A 244 4.32 -4.31 8.74
CA PRO A 244 5.19 -5.19 8.00
C PRO A 244 5.76 -6.29 8.91
N LEU A 245 5.53 -7.54 8.52
CA LEU A 245 6.22 -8.70 9.07
C LEU A 245 7.62 -8.80 8.47
N LEU A 246 7.71 -8.62 7.15
CA LEU A 246 8.95 -8.27 6.48
C LEU A 246 8.76 -7.13 5.48
N GLN A 247 9.87 -6.48 5.17
CA GLN A 247 10.00 -5.55 4.05
C GLN A 247 11.36 -5.74 3.38
N THR A 248 11.39 -5.83 2.05
CA THR A 248 12.67 -5.86 1.30
C THR A 248 13.33 -4.49 1.26
N THR A 249 14.65 -4.49 1.09
CA THR A 249 15.46 -3.28 0.91
C THR A 249 16.26 -3.35 -0.39
N GLY A 250 16.90 -2.25 -0.80
CA GLY A 250 17.89 -2.28 -1.88
C GLY A 250 17.32 -2.50 -3.28
N ASN A 251 16.10 -2.02 -3.56
CA ASN A 251 15.48 -2.10 -4.89
C ASN A 251 15.32 -3.55 -5.42
N CYS A 252 14.87 -4.45 -4.55
CA CYS A 252 14.66 -5.88 -4.83
C CYS A 252 13.96 -6.18 -6.17
N LEU A 253 12.97 -5.36 -6.55
CA LEU A 253 12.18 -5.55 -7.77
C LEU A 253 12.78 -4.83 -8.99
N SER A 254 13.78 -3.98 -8.82
CA SER A 254 14.43 -3.22 -9.90
C SER A 254 13.46 -2.41 -10.78
N GLY A 255 12.38 -1.88 -10.18
CA GLY A 255 11.35 -1.14 -10.91
C GLY A 255 10.45 -2.00 -11.79
N LYS A 256 10.43 -3.33 -11.61
CA LYS A 256 9.56 -4.25 -12.34
C LYS A 256 8.26 -4.51 -11.59
N THR A 257 7.28 -5.07 -12.29
CA THR A 257 6.10 -5.67 -11.65
C THR A 257 6.51 -6.95 -10.91
N PHE A 258 5.72 -7.37 -9.92
CA PHE A 258 6.02 -8.59 -9.18
C PHE A 258 5.95 -9.82 -10.09
N ARG A 259 4.95 -9.90 -11.00
CA ARG A 259 4.92 -10.92 -12.07
C ARG A 259 6.22 -10.97 -12.86
N SER A 260 6.68 -9.82 -13.36
CA SER A 260 7.90 -9.76 -14.17
C SER A 260 9.15 -10.16 -13.40
N LYS A 261 9.20 -9.92 -12.08
CA LYS A 261 10.27 -10.43 -11.21
C LYS A 261 10.23 -11.96 -11.13
N ILE A 262 9.07 -12.52 -10.78
CA ILE A 262 8.90 -13.96 -10.58
C ILE A 262 9.17 -14.76 -11.86
N THR A 263 8.63 -14.32 -13.01
CA THR A 263 8.80 -15.04 -14.28
C THR A 263 10.16 -14.83 -14.94
N SER A 264 11.00 -13.92 -14.42
CA SER A 264 12.33 -13.66 -15.00
C SER A 264 13.35 -14.78 -14.74
N TYR A 265 13.06 -15.70 -13.81
CA TYR A 265 13.96 -16.79 -13.45
C TYR A 265 13.72 -18.08 -14.25
N GLY A 266 12.59 -18.19 -14.95
CA GLY A 266 12.23 -19.38 -15.70
C GLY A 266 10.71 -19.55 -15.80
N ASP A 267 10.30 -20.59 -16.51
CA ASP A 267 8.93 -21.08 -16.57
C ASP A 267 8.86 -22.45 -15.91
N PHE A 268 8.22 -22.51 -14.74
CA PHE A 268 8.19 -23.69 -13.87
C PHE A 268 6.89 -24.48 -13.92
N ARG A 269 6.09 -24.26 -14.96
CA ARG A 269 4.83 -24.97 -15.17
C ARG A 269 5.07 -26.35 -15.79
N ASN A 270 3.99 -27.12 -15.94
CA ASN A 270 4.02 -28.46 -16.54
C ASN A 270 4.95 -29.46 -15.81
N GLY A 271 5.09 -29.33 -14.49
CA GLY A 271 5.91 -30.22 -13.66
C GLY A 271 7.43 -30.02 -13.79
N SER A 272 7.84 -28.87 -14.32
CA SER A 272 9.23 -28.41 -14.35
C SER A 272 9.73 -28.13 -12.94
N VAL A 273 10.98 -28.50 -12.67
CA VAL A 273 11.61 -28.30 -11.36
C VAL A 273 12.05 -26.85 -11.20
N TRP A 274 11.79 -26.25 -10.04
CA TRP A 274 12.03 -24.83 -9.76
C TRP A 274 13.51 -24.45 -9.79
N SER A 275 14.34 -25.17 -9.07
CA SER A 275 15.80 -24.97 -9.04
C SER A 275 16.48 -26.24 -8.51
N ASN A 276 17.80 -26.23 -8.37
CA ASN A 276 18.57 -27.38 -7.88
C ASN A 276 19.55 -26.96 -6.79
N GLY A 277 19.11 -27.00 -5.52
CA GLY A 277 19.96 -26.65 -4.38
C GLY A 277 20.30 -25.17 -4.28
N GLU A 278 19.46 -24.28 -4.81
CA GLU A 278 19.66 -22.84 -4.78
C GLU A 278 18.34 -22.06 -4.75
N CYS A 279 18.43 -20.78 -4.39
CA CYS A 279 17.40 -19.77 -4.68
C CYS A 279 17.84 -18.96 -5.89
N LEU A 280 17.00 -18.90 -6.93
CA LEU A 280 17.33 -18.22 -8.19
C LEU A 280 17.43 -16.70 -8.06
N GLY A 281 16.82 -16.13 -7.03
CA GLY A 281 17.02 -14.73 -6.67
C GLY A 281 16.86 -14.51 -5.18
N LYS A 282 17.54 -13.48 -4.66
CA LYS A 282 17.53 -13.14 -3.24
C LYS A 282 17.43 -11.62 -3.05
N CYS A 283 16.81 -11.20 -1.97
CA CYS A 283 16.74 -9.80 -1.55
C CYS A 283 16.92 -9.68 -0.04
N LYS A 284 17.62 -8.63 0.40
CA LYS A 284 17.76 -8.31 1.83
C LYS A 284 16.44 -7.81 2.40
N VAL A 285 16.12 -8.22 3.63
CA VAL A 285 14.88 -7.86 4.31
C VAL A 285 15.11 -7.26 5.69
N LYS A 286 14.11 -6.53 6.17
CA LYS A 286 13.97 -6.13 7.56
C LYS A 286 12.68 -6.74 8.11
N TYR A 287 12.79 -7.38 9.27
CA TYR A 287 11.63 -7.92 9.97
C TYR A 287 11.01 -6.89 10.92
N GLY A 288 9.72 -7.06 11.20
CA GLY A 288 8.96 -6.23 12.11
C GLY A 288 7.68 -6.92 12.58
N GLY A 289 6.85 -6.19 13.32
CA GLY A 289 5.57 -6.70 13.80
C GLY A 289 5.70 -8.03 14.54
N GLN A 290 4.77 -8.95 14.25
CA GLN A 290 4.65 -10.25 14.90
C GLN A 290 5.24 -11.40 14.06
N TYR A 291 6.34 -11.16 13.33
CA TYR A 291 6.91 -12.18 12.43
C TYR A 291 7.29 -13.48 13.16
N LEU A 292 7.81 -13.40 14.39
CA LEU A 292 8.23 -14.57 15.19
C LEU A 292 7.10 -15.57 15.49
N THR A 293 5.86 -15.10 15.53
CA THR A 293 4.66 -15.92 15.79
C THR A 293 3.84 -16.16 14.54
N THR A 294 4.34 -15.75 13.37
CA THR A 294 3.66 -15.90 12.09
C THR A 294 4.22 -17.10 11.33
N GLU A 295 3.33 -17.95 10.87
CA GLU A 295 3.66 -19.09 10.03
C GLU A 295 4.12 -18.63 8.64
N GLY A 296 5.10 -19.32 8.06
CA GLY A 296 5.90 -18.83 6.95
C GLY A 296 7.23 -18.21 7.38
N PHE A 297 7.38 -17.81 8.65
CA PHE A 297 8.55 -17.08 9.16
C PHE A 297 9.39 -17.89 10.17
N GLY A 298 9.12 -19.20 10.31
CA GLY A 298 9.78 -20.07 11.28
C GLY A 298 11.31 -20.08 11.17
N GLN A 299 11.85 -19.83 9.98
CA GLN A 299 13.31 -19.78 9.72
C GLN A 299 13.88 -18.37 9.63
N ALA A 300 13.12 -17.33 9.98
CA ALA A 300 13.56 -15.92 9.94
C ALA A 300 14.78 -15.60 10.83
N SER A 301 15.10 -16.47 11.79
CA SER A 301 16.26 -16.34 12.68
C SER A 301 17.40 -17.30 12.33
N CYS A 302 17.22 -18.17 11.33
CA CYS A 302 18.21 -19.16 10.92
C CYS A 302 18.98 -18.66 9.70
N SER A 303 20.28 -18.93 9.63
CA SER A 303 21.08 -18.70 8.41
C SER A 303 21.69 -20.02 7.98
N GLY A 304 21.48 -20.39 6.73
CA GLY A 304 21.98 -21.64 6.17
C GLY A 304 22.63 -21.43 4.80
N ASP A 305 23.08 -22.52 4.21
CA ASP A 305 23.84 -22.48 2.96
C ASP A 305 22.97 -22.05 1.76
N LEU A 306 21.65 -22.28 1.83
CA LEU A 306 20.74 -21.91 0.75
C LEU A 306 20.48 -20.40 0.72
N GLN A 307 20.26 -19.79 1.89
CA GLN A 307 20.19 -18.33 2.08
C GLN A 307 20.29 -17.94 3.57
N GLY A 308 20.54 -16.65 3.82
CA GLY A 308 20.66 -16.10 5.18
C GLY A 308 19.33 -15.74 5.86
N ALA A 309 19.38 -15.53 7.17
CA ALA A 309 18.24 -15.11 7.99
C ALA A 309 17.63 -13.79 7.51
N ASP A 310 18.46 -12.87 7.03
CA ASP A 310 18.07 -11.53 6.60
C ASP A 310 17.69 -11.47 5.11
N GLU A 311 17.25 -12.60 4.54
CA GLU A 311 16.95 -12.73 3.11
C GLU A 311 15.53 -13.24 2.85
N VAL A 312 14.98 -12.79 1.73
CA VAL A 312 13.87 -13.45 1.03
C VAL A 312 14.39 -13.97 -0.30
N GLY A 313 14.10 -15.24 -0.58
CA GLY A 313 14.52 -15.96 -1.77
C GLY A 313 13.36 -16.22 -2.72
N PHE A 314 13.65 -16.39 -4.00
CA PHE A 314 12.67 -16.72 -5.03
C PHE A 314 13.04 -18.03 -5.71
N TRP A 315 12.05 -18.91 -5.89
CA TRP A 315 12.21 -20.23 -6.50
C TRP A 315 13.37 -21.00 -5.85
N CYS A 316 13.21 -21.26 -4.56
CA CYS A 316 14.20 -21.98 -3.76
C CYS A 316 13.90 -23.48 -3.78
N ASN A 317 14.95 -24.28 -3.86
CA ASN A 317 14.87 -25.74 -3.76
C ASN A 317 16.03 -26.24 -2.92
N GLU A 318 15.75 -27.19 -2.04
CA GLU A 318 16.77 -28.05 -1.46
C GLU A 318 16.28 -29.50 -1.42
N GLY A 319 17.04 -30.38 -2.08
CA GLY A 319 16.71 -31.79 -2.17
C GLY A 319 15.32 -32.00 -2.74
N TRP A 320 14.36 -32.25 -1.86
CA TRP A 320 13.00 -32.65 -2.21
C TRP A 320 11.92 -31.63 -1.84
N SER A 321 12.33 -30.49 -1.28
CA SER A 321 11.45 -29.38 -0.92
C SER A 321 11.78 -28.12 -1.68
N GLY A 322 10.80 -27.21 -1.72
CA GLY A 322 11.03 -25.87 -2.22
C GLY A 322 9.92 -24.91 -1.87
N SER A 323 10.20 -23.64 -2.16
CA SER A 323 9.28 -22.52 -1.96
C SER A 323 9.39 -21.53 -3.11
N VAL A 324 8.26 -20.96 -3.53
CA VAL A 324 8.25 -19.87 -4.52
C VAL A 324 8.85 -18.61 -3.92
N ILE A 325 8.54 -18.33 -2.64
CA ILE A 325 9.12 -17.23 -1.86
C ILE A 325 9.59 -17.78 -0.51
N MET A 326 10.88 -17.97 -0.33
CA MET A 326 11.46 -18.49 0.92
C MET A 326 11.80 -17.33 1.85
N ILE A 327 11.39 -17.39 3.12
CA ILE A 327 11.57 -16.32 4.11
C ILE A 327 12.48 -16.79 5.23
N GLY A 328 13.64 -16.14 5.39
CA GLY A 328 14.65 -16.56 6.37
C GLY A 328 15.61 -17.59 5.81
N GLY A 329 16.44 -18.22 6.66
CA GLY A 329 17.45 -19.15 6.17
C GLY A 329 16.87 -20.45 5.64
N GLY A 330 17.54 -21.04 4.66
CA GLY A 330 17.27 -22.39 4.17
C GLY A 330 18.58 -23.17 4.07
N GLY A 331 18.51 -24.48 3.91
CA GLY A 331 19.69 -25.34 3.94
C GLY A 331 19.56 -26.47 4.95
N THR A 332 20.56 -27.36 4.92
CA THR A 332 20.79 -28.41 5.93
C THR A 332 20.73 -27.91 7.38
N GLY A 333 21.14 -26.66 7.63
CA GLY A 333 21.08 -26.00 8.94
C GLY A 333 19.75 -25.33 9.31
N CYS A 334 18.81 -25.19 8.36
CA CYS A 334 17.59 -24.37 8.50
C CYS A 334 16.34 -25.05 7.93
N SER A 335 16.05 -26.27 8.38
CA SER A 335 14.85 -27.05 8.00
C SER A 335 14.54 -27.09 6.49
N GLY A 336 15.55 -27.10 5.62
CA GLY A 336 15.33 -27.27 4.19
C GLY A 336 14.89 -26.00 3.45
N ALA A 337 13.98 -26.17 2.48
CA ALA A 337 13.42 -25.10 1.63
C ALA A 337 11.88 -25.06 1.61
N ASP A 338 11.20 -25.88 2.40
CA ASP A 338 9.73 -26.04 2.52
C ASP A 338 9.09 -25.08 3.53
N HIS A 339 9.54 -23.83 3.56
CA HIS A 339 8.95 -22.78 4.39
C HIS A 339 8.86 -21.46 3.62
N GLY A 340 8.01 -20.55 4.11
CA GLY A 340 7.70 -19.31 3.42
C GLY A 340 6.36 -19.41 2.69
N ILE A 341 6.29 -18.90 1.46
CA ILE A 341 5.07 -18.83 0.63
C ILE A 341 5.23 -19.69 -0.62
N GLY A 342 4.17 -20.40 -0.98
CA GLY A 342 4.11 -21.33 -2.09
C GLY A 342 5.06 -22.50 -1.87
N THR A 343 4.76 -23.33 -0.86
CA THR A 343 5.66 -24.37 -0.35
C THR A 343 5.27 -25.75 -0.86
N THR A 344 6.25 -26.59 -1.20
CA THR A 344 6.03 -27.95 -1.72
C THR A 344 7.09 -28.94 -1.24
N VAL A 345 6.68 -30.20 -1.11
CA VAL A 345 7.56 -31.37 -0.88
C VAL A 345 7.38 -32.42 -1.97
N ALA A 346 7.18 -32.01 -3.22
CA ALA A 346 6.88 -32.86 -4.38
C ALA A 346 8.02 -33.81 -4.85
N LYS A 347 9.04 -34.08 -4.01
CA LYS A 347 10.27 -34.84 -4.32
C LYS A 347 11.24 -34.10 -5.23
N LEU A 348 10.73 -33.39 -6.22
CA LEU A 348 11.44 -32.32 -6.92
C LEU A 348 10.54 -31.09 -6.80
N ALA A 349 11.06 -29.96 -6.30
CA ALA A 349 10.24 -28.77 -6.10
C ALA A 349 9.60 -28.35 -7.44
N SER A 350 8.30 -28.56 -7.55
CA SER A 350 7.49 -28.27 -8.74
C SER A 350 6.04 -28.15 -8.30
N PHE A 351 5.19 -27.52 -9.12
CA PHE A 351 3.74 -27.48 -8.86
C PHE A 351 3.04 -28.84 -9.03
N LYS A 352 3.72 -29.82 -9.63
CA LYS A 352 3.10 -31.13 -9.90
C LYS A 352 3.56 -32.14 -8.87
N ILE A 353 2.62 -32.66 -8.10
CA ILE A 353 2.87 -33.77 -7.18
C ILE A 353 3.06 -35.06 -7.98
N LYS A 354 4.27 -35.63 -7.92
CA LYS A 354 4.65 -36.86 -8.65
C LYS A 354 4.50 -38.14 -7.82
N GLU A 355 4.13 -38.04 -6.54
CA GLU A 355 3.94 -39.16 -5.61
C GLU A 355 2.76 -38.91 -4.67
N ASP A 356 2.04 -39.95 -4.32
CA ASP A 356 0.93 -39.87 -3.36
C ASP A 356 1.42 -39.39 -1.98
N ASN A 357 0.56 -38.69 -1.24
CA ASN A 357 0.80 -38.15 0.11
C ASN A 357 1.81 -36.99 0.24
N ARG A 358 2.29 -36.41 -0.86
CA ARG A 358 3.03 -35.13 -0.79
C ARG A 358 2.07 -33.96 -0.54
N ARG A 359 2.60 -32.88 0.02
CA ARG A 359 1.82 -31.72 0.47
C ARG A 359 2.34 -30.43 -0.15
N GLU A 360 1.42 -29.50 -0.28
CA GLU A 360 1.65 -28.16 -0.79
C GLU A 360 0.72 -27.20 -0.07
N PHE A 361 1.23 -26.02 0.25
CA PHE A 361 0.52 -25.00 1.01
C PHE A 361 0.88 -23.60 0.49
N ASP A 362 -0.10 -22.70 0.55
CA ASP A 362 0.08 -21.31 0.15
C ASP A 362 1.13 -20.61 1.02
N PHE A 363 1.25 -21.01 2.28
CA PHE A 363 2.40 -20.71 3.14
C PHE A 363 2.56 -21.72 4.29
N SER A 364 3.77 -21.94 4.78
CA SER A 364 4.04 -22.85 5.91
C SER A 364 5.39 -22.58 6.58
N ASN A 365 5.56 -23.03 7.84
CA ASN A 365 6.87 -23.10 8.51
C ASN A 365 7.62 -24.39 8.21
N ASP A 366 6.87 -25.44 7.91
CA ASP A 366 7.29 -26.81 7.61
C ASP A 366 6.06 -27.48 7.00
N VAL A 367 6.20 -28.00 5.78
CA VAL A 367 5.09 -28.61 5.02
C VAL A 367 4.58 -29.91 5.68
N TRP A 368 5.36 -30.54 6.54
CA TRP A 368 4.94 -31.73 7.29
C TRP A 368 4.26 -31.38 8.62
N GLY A 369 4.43 -30.15 9.09
CA GLY A 369 3.87 -29.63 10.34
C GLY A 369 2.36 -29.34 10.31
N SER A 370 1.88 -28.80 11.43
CA SER A 370 0.52 -28.25 11.52
C SER A 370 0.45 -26.93 10.76
N ILE A 371 -0.59 -26.76 9.95
CA ILE A 371 -0.80 -25.57 9.13
C ILE A 371 -1.91 -24.70 9.71
N THR A 372 -1.63 -23.42 9.91
CA THR A 372 -2.62 -22.43 10.34
C THR A 372 -3.63 -22.13 9.25
N LYS A 373 -4.87 -21.93 9.67
CA LYS A 373 -6.00 -21.45 8.86
C LYS A 373 -6.67 -20.22 9.48
N SER A 374 -6.07 -19.65 10.52
CA SER A 374 -6.65 -18.55 11.29
C SER A 374 -6.38 -17.17 10.69
N TYR A 375 -5.39 -17.06 9.82
CA TYR A 375 -5.02 -15.84 9.11
C TYR A 375 -4.40 -16.19 7.75
N SER A 376 -4.08 -15.15 7.01
CA SER A 376 -3.50 -15.19 5.67
C SER A 376 -2.50 -14.04 5.49
N LEU A 377 -1.62 -14.17 4.51
CA LEU A 377 -0.52 -13.24 4.28
C LEU A 377 -0.82 -12.36 3.07
N ASN A 378 -0.85 -11.04 3.27
CA ASN A 378 -0.97 -10.06 2.20
C ASN A 378 0.42 -9.67 1.67
N LEU A 379 0.59 -9.67 0.34
CA LEU A 379 1.77 -9.16 -0.34
C LEU A 379 1.49 -7.78 -0.93
N TRP A 380 2.44 -6.87 -0.74
CA TRP A 380 2.34 -5.48 -1.14
C TRP A 380 3.53 -5.04 -1.96
N ILE A 381 3.36 -3.99 -2.77
CA ILE A 381 4.43 -3.35 -3.57
C ILE A 381 4.44 -1.83 -3.37
N ARG A 382 5.61 -1.21 -3.49
CA ARG A 382 5.75 0.26 -3.59
C ARG A 382 6.76 0.68 -4.65
#